data_AF-A0A8J2ZN20-F1
#
_entry.id   AF-A0A8J2ZN20-F1
#
_cell.length_a   1.000
_cell.length_b   1.000
_cell.length_c   1.000
_cell.angle_alpha   90.00
_cell.angle_beta   90.00
_cell.angle_gamma   90.00
#
_symmetry.space_group_name_H-M   'P 1'
#
loop_
_entity.id
_entity.type
_entity.pdbx_description
1 polymer ?
#
loop_
_entity_poly.entity_id
_entity_poly.type
_entity_poly.pdbx_seq_one_letter_code
_entity_poly.pdbx_strand_id
1 'polypeptide(L)'
;MGSKIFLLDSHDDGSGRLTLTTRGGGAGIRRLSCDLTPGDLQQLVLFSEANDIRHSLGDPQPAEVALDGLTVRHDPARDEVTLIRQSGFNEQSAQVATALFRDELAGAVDLCLTLAAASKHGELLREMIAEAPLPAPAGLTPDETEAVQHRLREIALMLLAQTASERGSDLGKLLRAKKSREAARAEVEGFVTALAAGLLPRQGAEA
;
A
#
# COMPACT_ATOMS: atom_id res chain seq x y z
N MET A 1 -12.55 19.07 -21.85
CA MET A 1 -12.11 18.31 -20.66
C MET A 1 -11.46 19.28 -19.68
N GLY A 2 -11.89 19.32 -18.43
CA GLY A 2 -11.24 20.16 -17.41
C GLY A 2 -9.89 19.57 -17.01
N SER A 3 -8.88 20.41 -16.80
CA SER A 3 -7.59 19.97 -16.27
C SER A 3 -7.76 19.50 -14.82
N LYS A 4 -7.32 18.27 -14.53
CA LYS A 4 -7.17 17.74 -13.17
C LYS A 4 -5.67 17.71 -12.85
N ILE A 5 -5.29 18.20 -11.67
CA ILE A 5 -3.93 18.10 -11.15
C ILE A 5 -4.03 17.37 -9.83
N PHE A 6 -3.51 16.16 -9.78
CA PHE A 6 -3.33 15.36 -8.58
C PHE A 6 -1.87 15.49 -8.16
N LEU A 7 -1.61 15.70 -6.87
CA LEU A 7 -0.27 15.84 -6.31
C LEU A 7 -0.25 15.19 -4.93
N LEU A 8 0.84 14.47 -4.65
CA LEU A 8 1.17 13.94 -3.34
C LEU A 8 2.53 14.50 -2.90
N ASP A 9 2.50 15.41 -1.93
CA ASP A 9 3.71 15.95 -1.31
C ASP A 9 4.06 15.09 -0.09
N SER A 10 5.03 14.17 -0.20
CA SER A 10 5.52 13.36 0.92
C SER A 10 6.70 14.02 1.63
N HIS A 11 6.78 13.86 2.95
CA HIS A 11 7.83 14.42 3.80
C HIS A 11 8.72 13.31 4.40
N ASP A 12 9.96 13.64 4.76
CA ASP A 12 10.96 12.69 5.26
C ASP A 12 10.54 11.90 6.52
N ASP A 13 9.57 12.41 7.29
CA ASP A 13 9.03 11.74 8.48
C ASP A 13 7.93 10.71 8.16
N GLY A 14 7.64 10.50 6.87
CA GLY A 14 6.58 9.61 6.40
C GLY A 14 5.20 10.26 6.36
N SER A 15 5.04 11.51 6.80
CA SER A 15 3.80 12.26 6.59
C SER A 15 3.69 12.74 5.15
N GLY A 16 2.53 13.25 4.78
CA GLY A 16 2.39 13.89 3.48
C GLY A 16 1.13 14.74 3.36
N ARG A 17 0.95 15.31 2.18
CA ARG A 17 -0.24 16.06 1.82
C ARG A 17 -0.71 15.70 0.44
N LEU A 18 -1.96 15.27 0.38
CA LEU A 18 -2.67 15.06 -0.88
C LEU A 18 -3.33 16.36 -1.33
N THR A 19 -3.22 16.68 -2.61
CA THR A 19 -3.96 17.77 -3.26
C THR A 19 -4.55 17.29 -4.59
N LEU A 20 -5.85 17.52 -4.78
CA LEU A 20 -6.51 17.35 -6.07
C LEU A 20 -7.20 18.66 -6.47
N THR A 21 -6.72 19.25 -7.56
CA THR A 21 -7.29 20.47 -8.14
C THR A 21 -8.04 20.13 -9.41
N THR A 22 -9.31 20.53 -9.49
CA THR A 22 -10.17 20.32 -10.66
C THR A 22 -10.67 21.66 -11.18
N ARG A 23 -10.55 21.88 -12.49
CA ARG A 23 -11.10 23.07 -13.17
C ARG A 23 -12.47 22.72 -13.77
N GLY A 24 -13.55 23.29 -13.22
CA GLY A 24 -14.90 23.15 -13.75
C GLY A 24 -15.11 23.96 -15.04
N GLY A 25 -16.04 23.54 -15.90
CA GLY A 25 -16.33 24.16 -17.20
C GLY A 25 -16.97 25.56 -17.18
N GLY A 26 -17.02 26.24 -16.03
CA GLY A 26 -17.79 27.48 -15.88
C GLY A 26 -17.33 28.46 -14.79
N ALA A 27 -16.03 28.52 -14.46
CA ALA A 27 -15.38 29.58 -13.63
C ALA A 27 -15.14 29.31 -12.12
N GLY A 28 -14.94 28.06 -11.70
CA GLY A 28 -14.44 27.75 -10.35
C GLY A 28 -13.34 26.71 -10.34
N ILE A 29 -12.24 26.99 -9.61
CA ILE A 29 -11.25 25.99 -9.23
C ILE A 29 -11.77 25.30 -7.97
N ARG A 30 -11.96 23.98 -8.01
CA ARG A 30 -12.25 23.18 -6.81
C ARG A 30 -10.97 22.47 -6.38
N ARG A 31 -10.62 22.61 -5.10
CA ARG A 31 -9.46 21.94 -4.51
C ARG A 31 -9.93 21.04 -3.36
N LEU A 32 -9.59 19.77 -3.45
CA LEU A 32 -9.60 18.82 -2.34
C LEU A 32 -8.16 18.75 -1.81
N SER A 33 -7.97 18.83 -0.51
CA SER A 33 -6.65 18.65 0.10
C SER A 33 -6.78 18.01 1.46
N CYS A 34 -5.91 17.06 1.76
CA CYS A 34 -5.87 16.34 3.03
C CYS A 34 -4.41 16.18 3.46
N ASP A 35 -4.13 16.51 4.72
CA ASP A 35 -2.86 16.14 5.34
C ASP A 35 -2.96 14.67 5.76
N LEU A 36 -1.85 13.95 5.68
CA LEU A 36 -1.74 12.52 5.95
C LEU A 36 -0.72 12.32 7.06
N THR A 37 -1.11 11.60 8.11
CA THR A 37 -0.14 11.13 9.11
C THR A 37 0.78 10.06 8.49
N PRO A 38 1.90 9.70 9.13
CA PRO A 38 2.74 8.59 8.66
C PRO A 38 1.97 7.28 8.50
N GLY A 39 1.01 7.01 9.39
CA GLY A 39 0.14 5.84 9.27
C GLY A 39 -0.80 5.93 8.08
N ASP A 40 -1.39 7.11 7.82
CA ASP A 40 -2.29 7.30 6.68
C ASP A 40 -1.56 7.18 5.34
N LEU A 41 -0.36 7.76 5.22
CA LEU A 41 0.44 7.65 4.00
C LEU A 41 0.82 6.19 3.71
N GLN A 42 1.27 5.46 4.74
CA GLN A 42 1.59 4.04 4.60
C GLN A 42 0.35 3.22 4.20
N GLN A 43 -0.81 3.46 4.80
CA GLN A 43 -2.06 2.78 4.43
C GLN A 43 -2.48 3.09 2.98
N LEU A 44 -2.29 4.33 2.54
CA LEU A 44 -2.59 4.74 1.17
C LEU A 44 -1.66 4.05 0.15
N VAL A 45 -0.36 3.95 0.47
CA VAL A 45 0.63 3.21 -0.32
C VAL A 45 0.26 1.72 -0.39
N LEU A 46 0.01 1.08 0.75
CA LEU A 46 -0.39 -0.33 0.81
C LEU A 46 -1.67 -0.61 0.01
N PHE A 47 -2.64 0.31 0.07
CA PHE A 47 -3.86 0.24 -0.73
C PHE A 47 -3.55 0.28 -2.23
N SER A 48 -2.67 1.17 -2.67
CA SER A 48 -2.26 1.27 -4.08
C SER A 48 -1.56 -0.01 -4.56
N GLU A 49 -0.55 -0.47 -3.82
CA GLU A 49 0.24 -1.65 -4.17
C GLU A 49 -0.60 -2.92 -4.21
N ALA A 50 -1.51 -3.11 -3.24
CA ALA A 50 -2.43 -4.25 -3.24
C ALA A 50 -3.37 -4.24 -4.46
N ASN A 51 -3.87 -3.07 -4.87
CA ASN A 51 -4.68 -2.94 -6.08
C ASN A 51 -3.88 -3.19 -7.35
N ASP A 52 -2.62 -2.78 -7.40
CA ASP A 52 -1.74 -2.99 -8.56
C ASP A 52 -1.35 -4.47 -8.73
N ILE A 53 -1.09 -5.18 -7.62
CA ILE A 53 -0.91 -6.64 -7.64
C ILE A 53 -2.14 -7.33 -8.22
N ARG A 54 -3.34 -7.00 -7.72
CA ARG A 54 -4.61 -7.58 -8.21
C ARG A 54 -4.85 -7.28 -9.69
N HIS A 55 -4.52 -6.08 -10.13
CA HIS A 55 -4.61 -5.69 -11.53
C HIS A 55 -3.65 -6.50 -12.41
N SER A 56 -2.39 -6.68 -11.97
CA SER A 56 -1.38 -7.48 -12.66
C SER A 56 -1.77 -8.96 -12.78
N LEU A 57 -2.58 -9.46 -11.85
CA LEU A 57 -3.11 -10.82 -11.83
C LEU A 57 -4.40 -10.99 -12.66
N GLY A 58 -4.89 -9.92 -13.30
CA GLY A 58 -6.13 -9.94 -14.07
C GLY A 58 -7.40 -10.09 -13.23
N ASP A 59 -7.33 -9.86 -11.91
CA ASP A 59 -8.48 -9.90 -10.99
C ASP A 59 -8.65 -8.56 -10.24
N PRO A 60 -8.87 -7.44 -10.95
CA PRO A 60 -9.05 -6.16 -10.30
C PRO A 60 -10.42 -6.11 -9.60
N GLN A 61 -10.41 -5.80 -8.30
CA GLN A 61 -11.61 -5.76 -7.45
C GLN A 61 -11.85 -4.35 -6.90
N PRO A 62 -13.12 -3.95 -6.67
CA PRO A 62 -13.42 -2.73 -5.92
C PRO A 62 -12.80 -2.79 -4.53
N ALA A 63 -12.16 -1.70 -4.12
CA ALA A 63 -11.50 -1.62 -2.84
C ALA A 63 -11.70 -0.23 -2.23
N GLU A 64 -11.66 -0.16 -0.89
CA GLU A 64 -11.79 1.07 -0.13
C GLU A 64 -10.77 1.08 1.01
N VAL A 65 -10.16 2.24 1.25
CA VAL A 65 -9.39 2.52 2.47
C VAL A 65 -9.91 3.80 3.12
N ALA A 66 -10.09 3.75 4.44
CA ALA A 66 -10.48 4.90 5.25
C ALA A 66 -9.27 5.36 6.07
N LEU A 67 -8.92 6.63 5.88
CA LEU A 67 -7.85 7.38 6.55
C LEU A 67 -8.48 8.48 7.40
N ASP A 68 -7.69 9.18 8.21
CA ASP A 68 -8.22 10.31 8.99
C ASP A 68 -8.76 11.43 8.07
N GLY A 69 -10.08 11.62 8.08
CA GLY A 69 -10.76 12.65 7.28
C GLY A 69 -10.81 12.38 5.75
N LEU A 70 -10.33 11.23 5.27
CA LEU A 70 -10.27 10.89 3.84
C LEU A 70 -10.64 9.42 3.59
N THR A 71 -11.56 9.17 2.68
CA THR A 71 -11.84 7.84 2.13
C THR A 71 -11.38 7.78 0.69
N VAL A 72 -10.68 6.70 0.34
CA VAL A 72 -10.17 6.44 -1.02
C VAL A 72 -10.82 5.16 -1.53
N ARG A 73 -11.48 5.25 -2.68
CA ARG A 73 -12.19 4.14 -3.32
C ARG A 73 -11.62 3.87 -4.70
N HIS A 74 -11.29 2.62 -4.99
CA HIS A 74 -10.89 2.17 -6.31
C HIS A 74 -12.07 1.50 -7.01
N ASP A 75 -12.41 1.99 -8.21
CA ASP A 75 -13.40 1.38 -9.10
C ASP A 75 -12.67 0.81 -10.33
N PRO A 76 -12.40 -0.50 -10.37
CA PRO A 76 -11.67 -1.11 -11.47
C PRO A 76 -12.47 -1.14 -12.78
N ALA A 77 -13.80 -1.05 -12.73
CA ALA A 77 -14.62 -1.05 -13.94
C ALA A 77 -14.51 0.26 -14.72
N ARG A 78 -14.15 1.35 -14.04
CA ARG A 78 -13.96 2.68 -14.62
C ARG A 78 -12.50 3.08 -14.74
N ASP A 79 -11.59 2.31 -14.16
CA ASP A 79 -10.18 2.66 -13.98
C ASP A 79 -10.01 4.03 -13.30
N GLU A 80 -10.79 4.25 -12.24
CA GLU A 80 -10.81 5.49 -11.48
C GLU A 80 -10.65 5.25 -9.97
N VAL A 81 -10.00 6.21 -9.33
CA VAL A 81 -9.94 6.35 -7.88
C VAL A 81 -10.78 7.56 -7.46
N THR A 82 -11.69 7.36 -6.52
CA THR A 82 -12.52 8.40 -5.92
C THR A 82 -11.97 8.76 -4.54
N LEU A 83 -11.66 10.05 -4.36
CA LEU A 83 -11.24 10.64 -3.09
C LEU A 83 -12.45 11.35 -2.48
N ILE A 84 -12.79 11.00 -1.24
CA ILE A 84 -13.92 11.56 -0.49
C ILE A 84 -13.37 12.14 0.81
N ARG A 85 -13.31 13.46 0.90
CA ARG A 85 -12.87 14.17 2.10
C ARG A 85 -14.06 14.58 2.95
N GLN A 86 -14.01 14.25 4.23
CA GLN A 86 -15.02 14.66 5.21
C GLN A 86 -14.43 15.69 6.17
N SER A 87 -15.07 16.85 6.27
CA SER A 87 -14.66 17.94 7.17
C SER A 87 -15.88 18.45 7.93
N GLY A 88 -16.12 17.88 9.12
CA GLY A 88 -17.36 18.10 9.87
C GLY A 88 -18.56 17.55 9.10
N PHE A 89 -19.56 18.41 8.83
CA PHE A 89 -20.75 18.06 8.04
C PHE A 89 -20.58 18.26 6.53
N ASN A 90 -19.40 18.68 6.07
CA ASN A 90 -19.14 18.93 4.66
C ASN A 90 -18.40 17.75 4.02
N GLU A 91 -18.89 17.31 2.86
CA GLU A 91 -18.28 16.26 2.04
C GLU A 91 -17.78 16.86 0.73
N GLN A 92 -16.54 16.55 0.36
CA GLN A 92 -15.97 16.88 -0.94
C GLN A 92 -15.50 15.61 -1.60
N SER A 93 -16.01 15.30 -2.80
CA SER A 93 -15.55 14.17 -3.59
C SER A 93 -14.96 14.61 -4.92
N ALA A 94 -13.95 13.87 -5.37
CA ALA A 94 -13.31 14.07 -6.66
C ALA A 94 -12.71 12.76 -7.17
N GLN A 95 -12.64 12.61 -8.49
CA GLN A 95 -12.15 11.41 -9.15
C GLN A 95 -10.84 11.68 -9.89
N VAL A 96 -9.92 10.73 -9.86
CA VAL A 96 -8.65 10.71 -10.58
C VAL A 96 -8.51 9.38 -11.32
N ALA A 97 -7.81 9.36 -12.45
CA ALA A 97 -7.50 8.12 -13.15
C ALA A 97 -6.55 7.27 -12.30
N THR A 98 -6.71 5.94 -12.31
CA THR A 98 -5.85 5.03 -11.52
C THR A 98 -4.37 5.21 -11.85
N ALA A 99 -4.03 5.34 -13.14
CA ALA A 99 -2.64 5.54 -13.57
C ALA A 99 -2.01 6.79 -12.94
N LEU A 100 -2.70 7.94 -13.02
CA LEU A 100 -2.21 9.19 -12.41
C LEU A 100 -2.11 9.08 -10.88
N PHE A 101 -3.03 8.35 -10.25
CA PHE A 101 -2.94 8.09 -8.81
C PHE A 101 -1.70 7.26 -8.46
N ARG A 102 -1.42 6.19 -9.20
CA ARG A 102 -0.24 5.34 -9.00
C ARG A 102 1.07 6.09 -9.24
N ASP A 103 1.15 6.86 -10.33
CA ASP A 103 2.35 7.61 -10.70
C ASP A 103 2.75 8.59 -9.58
N GLU A 104 1.78 9.33 -9.02
CA GLU A 104 2.03 10.27 -7.92
C GLU A 104 2.36 9.55 -6.59
N LEU A 105 1.95 8.29 -6.42
CA LEU A 105 2.27 7.51 -5.23
C LEU A 105 3.66 6.85 -5.29
N ALA A 106 4.28 6.73 -6.47
CA ALA A 106 5.56 6.02 -6.63
C ALA A 106 6.65 6.55 -5.69
N GLY A 107 6.77 7.88 -5.55
CA GLY A 107 7.74 8.48 -4.61
C GLY A 107 7.42 8.19 -3.14
N ALA A 108 6.14 8.05 -2.79
CA ALA A 108 5.72 7.69 -1.43
C ALA A 108 5.99 6.21 -1.13
N VAL A 109 5.91 5.31 -2.12
CA VAL A 109 6.30 3.90 -1.98
C VAL A 109 7.77 3.80 -1.58
N ASP A 110 8.66 4.48 -2.32
CA ASP A 110 10.10 4.49 -2.04
C ASP A 110 10.42 5.03 -0.65
N LEU A 111 9.73 6.11 -0.24
CA LEU A 111 9.86 6.68 1.09
C LEU A 111 9.43 5.68 2.18
N CYS A 112 8.25 5.07 2.06
CA CYS A 112 7.75 4.11 3.04
C CYS A 112 8.68 2.89 3.16
N LEU A 113 9.23 2.40 2.04
CA LEU A 113 10.20 1.32 2.05
C LEU A 113 11.53 1.71 2.69
N THR A 114 12.01 2.93 2.41
CA THR A 114 13.21 3.47 3.05
C THR A 114 13.04 3.56 4.56
N LEU A 115 11.90 4.07 5.03
CA LEU A 115 11.59 4.14 6.47
C LEU A 115 11.45 2.75 7.10
N ALA A 116 10.79 1.81 6.42
CA ALA A 116 10.65 0.43 6.90
C ALA A 116 12.01 -0.28 7.03
N ALA A 117 12.89 -0.11 6.03
CA ALA A 117 14.24 -0.65 6.04
C ALA A 117 15.13 0.00 7.13
N ALA A 118 15.00 1.31 7.33
CA ALA A 118 15.73 2.05 8.37
C ALA A 118 15.20 1.80 9.80
N SER A 119 14.07 1.10 9.94
CA SER A 119 13.51 0.76 11.25
C SER A 119 14.44 -0.13 12.07
N LYS A 120 14.22 -0.18 13.39
CA LYS A 120 15.07 -0.92 14.36
C LYS A 120 15.36 -2.38 13.94
N HIS A 121 14.39 -3.03 13.29
CA HIS A 121 14.49 -4.42 12.87
C HIS A 121 14.42 -4.59 11.36
N GLY A 122 14.49 -3.50 10.58
CA GLY A 122 14.22 -3.49 9.14
C GLY A 122 15.12 -4.42 8.34
N GLU A 123 16.45 -4.35 8.52
CA GLU A 123 17.39 -5.20 7.78
C GLU A 123 17.19 -6.69 8.09
N LEU A 124 17.00 -7.02 9.36
CA LEU A 124 16.72 -8.38 9.79
C LEU A 124 15.38 -8.91 9.22
N LEU A 125 14.35 -8.07 9.18
CA LEU A 125 13.07 -8.43 8.56
C LEU A 125 13.25 -8.64 7.06
N ARG A 126 14.01 -7.79 6.37
CA ARG A 126 14.32 -7.94 4.95
C ARG A 126 15.02 -9.28 4.66
N GLU A 127 16.02 -9.66 5.46
CA GLU A 127 16.68 -10.98 5.34
C GLU A 127 15.67 -12.13 5.52
N MET A 128 14.83 -12.08 6.56
CA MET A 128 13.82 -13.11 6.81
C MET A 128 12.78 -13.21 5.69
N ILE A 129 12.30 -12.08 5.18
CA ILE A 129 11.31 -12.00 4.10
C ILE A 129 11.90 -12.50 2.78
N ALA A 130 13.18 -12.24 2.53
CA ALA A 130 13.86 -12.72 1.32
C ALA A 130 13.93 -14.26 1.27
N GLU A 131 14.12 -14.89 2.42
CA GLU A 131 14.14 -16.36 2.56
C GLU A 131 12.75 -16.99 2.67
N ALA A 132 11.70 -16.19 2.96
CA ALA A 132 10.35 -16.71 3.09
C ALA A 132 9.82 -17.27 1.77
N PRO A 133 9.21 -18.47 1.77
CA PRO A 133 8.65 -19.05 0.56
C PRO A 133 7.42 -18.25 0.12
N LEU A 134 7.42 -17.81 -1.14
CA LEU A 134 6.27 -17.17 -1.78
C LEU A 134 5.72 -18.08 -2.89
N PRO A 135 4.39 -18.28 -2.95
CA PRO A 135 3.79 -18.99 -4.08
C PRO A 135 4.03 -18.23 -5.38
N ALA A 136 4.22 -18.97 -6.48
CA ALA A 136 4.21 -18.41 -7.82
C ALA A 136 2.74 -18.22 -8.28
N PRO A 137 2.30 -17.00 -8.65
CA PRO A 137 0.97 -16.81 -9.19
C PRO A 137 0.82 -17.57 -10.52
N ALA A 138 -0.36 -18.15 -10.75
CA ALA A 138 -0.62 -18.86 -12.00
C ALA A 138 -0.88 -17.86 -13.14
N GLY A 139 -0.53 -18.25 -14.37
CA GLY A 139 -0.85 -17.47 -15.56
C GLY A 139 0.06 -16.27 -15.83
N LEU A 140 1.11 -16.07 -15.03
CA LEU A 140 2.13 -15.04 -15.25
C LEU A 140 3.40 -15.62 -15.89
N THR A 141 4.12 -14.77 -16.63
CA THR A 141 5.50 -15.06 -17.05
C THR A 141 6.45 -15.09 -15.85
N PRO A 142 7.67 -15.63 -15.99
CA PRO A 142 8.67 -15.59 -14.93
C PRO A 142 8.97 -14.16 -14.43
N ASP A 143 9.11 -13.21 -15.34
CA ASP A 143 9.43 -11.81 -15.00
C ASP A 143 8.26 -11.14 -14.25
N GLU A 144 7.02 -11.37 -14.69
CA GLU A 144 5.83 -10.87 -13.99
C GLU A 144 5.66 -11.53 -12.61
N THR A 145 5.98 -12.82 -12.51
CA THR A 145 5.98 -13.54 -11.23
C THR A 145 6.99 -12.95 -10.26
N GLU A 146 8.21 -12.69 -10.73
CA GLU A 146 9.26 -12.04 -9.92
C GLU A 146 8.83 -10.65 -9.48
N ALA A 147 8.24 -9.85 -10.36
CA ALA A 147 7.72 -8.52 -10.04
C ALA A 147 6.62 -8.56 -8.97
N VAL A 148 5.64 -9.47 -9.09
CA VAL A 148 4.59 -9.63 -8.08
C VAL A 148 5.15 -10.10 -6.74
N GLN A 149 6.08 -11.06 -6.75
CA GLN A 149 6.73 -11.54 -5.52
C GLN A 149 7.58 -10.46 -4.87
N HIS A 150 8.27 -9.63 -5.66
CA HIS A 150 9.03 -8.49 -5.16
C HIS A 150 8.12 -7.52 -4.40
N ARG A 151 7.00 -7.10 -5.02
CA ARG A 151 6.03 -6.21 -4.37
C ARG A 151 5.40 -6.83 -3.12
N LEU A 152 5.11 -8.13 -3.12
CA LEU A 152 4.64 -8.83 -1.92
C LEU A 152 5.66 -8.73 -0.76
N ARG A 153 6.96 -8.85 -1.06
CA ARG A 153 8.02 -8.70 -0.05
C ARG A 153 8.11 -7.26 0.46
N GLU A 154 7.93 -6.27 -0.42
CA GLU A 154 7.90 -4.85 -0.07
C GLU A 154 6.72 -4.50 0.84
N ILE A 155 5.51 -4.96 0.49
CA ILE A 155 4.31 -4.86 1.34
C ILE A 155 4.56 -5.53 2.69
N ALA A 156 5.13 -6.73 2.69
CA ALA A 156 5.44 -7.45 3.91
C ALA A 156 6.43 -6.68 4.80
N LEU A 157 7.47 -6.08 4.21
CA LEU A 157 8.45 -5.28 4.95
C LEU A 157 7.80 -4.08 5.62
N MET A 158 6.97 -3.32 4.89
CA MET A 158 6.26 -2.16 5.44
C MET A 158 5.37 -2.55 6.63
N LEU A 159 4.56 -3.61 6.46
CA LEU A 159 3.65 -4.08 7.50
C LEU A 159 4.40 -4.63 8.73
N LEU A 160 5.38 -5.51 8.52
CA LEU A 160 6.13 -6.13 9.62
C LEU A 160 7.02 -5.13 10.37
N ALA A 161 7.59 -4.14 9.68
CA ALA A 161 8.37 -3.07 10.33
C ALA A 161 7.48 -2.22 11.26
N GLN A 162 6.27 -1.90 10.82
CA GLN A 162 5.27 -1.22 11.64
C GLN A 162 4.88 -2.08 12.84
N THR A 163 4.46 -3.33 12.61
CA THR A 163 4.06 -4.27 13.67
C THR A 163 5.18 -4.50 14.69
N ALA A 164 6.43 -4.65 14.26
CA ALA A 164 7.57 -4.84 15.17
C ALA A 164 7.90 -3.59 16.01
N SER A 165 7.55 -2.41 15.51
CA SER A 165 7.80 -1.12 16.17
C SER A 165 6.73 -0.75 17.19
N GLU A 166 5.56 -1.38 17.13
CA GLU A 166 4.48 -1.17 18.09
C GLU A 166 4.93 -1.45 19.53
N ARG A 167 4.46 -0.59 20.45
CA ARG A 167 4.81 -0.71 21.86
C ARG A 167 4.27 -2.01 22.42
N GLY A 168 5.18 -2.91 22.79
CA GLY A 168 4.83 -4.20 23.39
C GLY A 168 4.60 -5.32 22.37
N SER A 169 4.85 -5.08 21.09
CA SER A 169 4.78 -6.07 20.00
C SER A 169 5.50 -7.36 20.35
N ASP A 170 4.81 -8.49 20.15
CA ASP A 170 5.40 -9.82 20.36
C ASP A 170 6.47 -10.13 19.31
N LEU A 171 6.22 -9.79 18.05
CA LEU A 171 7.23 -9.84 17.00
C LEU A 171 8.45 -8.98 17.38
N GLY A 172 8.22 -7.76 17.85
CA GLY A 172 9.28 -6.87 18.33
C GLY A 172 10.04 -7.42 19.55
N LYS A 173 9.47 -8.30 20.37
CA LYS A 173 10.18 -9.02 21.44
C LYS A 173 11.02 -10.17 20.88
N LEU A 174 10.46 -10.96 19.97
CA LEU A 174 11.14 -12.10 19.34
C LEU A 174 12.38 -11.65 18.54
N LEU A 175 12.29 -10.52 17.84
CA LEU A 175 13.38 -9.98 17.01
C LEU A 175 14.58 -9.46 17.83
N ARG A 176 14.40 -9.16 19.13
CA ARG A 176 15.47 -8.62 20.00
C ARG A 176 16.52 -9.65 20.38
N ALA A 177 16.13 -10.89 20.60
CA ALA A 177 17.01 -11.90 21.16
C ALA A 177 17.38 -12.96 20.13
N LYS A 178 18.67 -13.25 19.98
CA LYS A 178 19.16 -14.29 19.05
C LYS A 178 18.54 -15.67 19.31
N LYS A 179 18.25 -16.00 20.58
CA LYS A 179 17.63 -17.28 20.97
C LYS A 179 16.18 -17.46 20.46
N SER A 180 15.48 -16.38 20.14
CA SER A 180 14.12 -16.40 19.61
C SER A 180 14.09 -16.17 18.09
N ARG A 181 15.24 -16.22 17.42
CA ARG A 181 15.37 -15.95 15.97
C ARG A 181 14.54 -16.92 15.12
N GLU A 182 14.57 -18.21 15.45
CA GLU A 182 13.76 -19.24 14.78
C GLU A 182 12.25 -18.96 14.92
N ALA A 183 11.80 -18.60 16.12
CA ALA A 183 10.40 -18.23 16.34
C ALA A 183 10.03 -16.96 15.58
N ALA A 184 10.91 -15.94 15.55
CA ALA A 184 10.68 -14.75 14.74
C ALA A 184 10.58 -15.06 13.25
N ARG A 185 11.43 -15.95 12.73
CA ARG A 185 11.39 -16.40 11.33
C ARG A 185 10.08 -17.09 11.02
N ALA A 186 9.61 -18.01 11.87
CA ALA A 186 8.33 -18.69 11.68
C ALA A 186 7.13 -17.71 11.64
N GLU A 187 7.13 -16.68 12.51
CA GLU A 187 6.11 -15.62 12.49
C GLU A 187 6.16 -14.80 11.19
N VAL A 188 7.36 -14.44 10.72
CA VAL A 188 7.54 -13.70 9.46
C VAL A 188 7.09 -14.53 8.26
N GLU A 189 7.49 -15.81 8.18
CA GLU A 189 7.08 -16.71 7.10
C GLU A 189 5.58 -16.94 7.09
N GLY A 190 4.98 -17.15 8.27
CA GLY A 190 3.53 -17.28 8.43
C GLY A 190 2.80 -16.02 7.96
N PHE A 191 3.32 -14.84 8.29
CA PHE A 191 2.78 -13.56 7.84
C PHE A 191 2.87 -13.41 6.31
N VAL A 192 4.05 -13.64 5.72
CA VAL A 192 4.26 -13.54 4.27
C VAL A 192 3.35 -14.51 3.51
N THR A 193 3.19 -15.73 4.02
CA THR A 193 2.28 -16.74 3.46
C THR A 193 0.81 -16.28 3.53
N ALA A 194 0.38 -15.75 4.68
CA ALA A 194 -0.97 -15.25 4.87
C ALA A 194 -1.27 -14.03 3.98
N LEU A 195 -0.28 -13.12 3.84
CA LEU A 195 -0.37 -11.97 2.94
C LEU A 195 -0.54 -12.42 1.48
N ALA A 196 0.30 -13.34 1.02
CA ALA A 196 0.20 -13.90 -0.32
C ALA A 196 -1.16 -14.58 -0.54
N ALA A 197 -1.66 -15.36 0.43
CA ALA A 197 -2.97 -15.99 0.34
C ALA A 197 -4.15 -14.99 0.31
N GLY A 198 -3.98 -13.80 0.88
CA GLY A 198 -4.98 -12.73 0.86
C GLY A 198 -4.98 -11.86 -0.40
N LEU A 199 -3.86 -11.80 -1.12
CA LEU A 199 -3.68 -10.96 -2.31
C LEU A 199 -3.67 -11.73 -3.63
N LEU A 200 -3.20 -12.97 -3.62
CA LEU A 200 -3.16 -13.81 -4.80
C LEU A 200 -4.49 -14.55 -4.99
N PRO A 201 -4.96 -14.73 -6.23
CA PRO A 201 -6.12 -15.54 -6.51
C PRO A 201 -5.89 -16.96 -5.99
N ARG A 202 -6.92 -17.56 -5.39
CA ARG A 202 -6.85 -18.95 -4.93
C ARG A 202 -6.58 -19.84 -6.12
N GLN A 203 -5.49 -20.61 -6.07
CA GLN A 203 -5.23 -21.63 -7.08
C GLN A 203 -6.30 -22.72 -6.95
N GLY A 204 -7.25 -22.74 -7.90
CA GLY A 204 -8.23 -23.81 -8.07
C GLY A 204 -9.67 -23.50 -7.64
N ALA A 205 -10.49 -23.12 -8.60
CA ALA A 205 -11.71 -23.88 -8.87
C ALA A 205 -11.60 -24.35 -10.33
N GLU A 206 -11.29 -25.62 -10.51
CA GLU A 206 -11.48 -26.30 -11.80
C GLU A 206 -12.95 -26.08 -12.22
N ALA A 207 -13.15 -25.66 -13.47
CA ALA A 207 -14.42 -25.73 -14.16
C ALA A 207 -14.47 -27.00 -15.00
#